data_AF-A0A836FN15-F1
#
_entry.id   AF-A0A836FN15-F1
#
_cell.length_a   1.000
_cell.length_b   1.000
_cell.length_c   1.000
_cell.angle_alpha   90.00
_cell.angle_beta   90.00
_cell.angle_gamma   90.00
#
_symmetry.space_group_name_H-M   'P 1'
#
loop_
_entity.id
_entity.type
_entity.pdbx_description
1 polymer ?
#
loop_
_entity_poly.entity_id
_entity_poly.type
_entity_poly.pdbx_seq_one_letter_code
_entity_poly.pdbx_strand_id
1 'polypeptide(L)'
;MRRVGSRAWALPATTVAGSALVAHGLASPSSAPSPSLCSCSPVLAQCRLHTGCFLACTRIVFFDLRKREMEKRRLRELEKAGIDPGDEDDAPWIAPEEQQRLDEEEEERRAMLEEQRQALMKKRAEEDTVKRQKFKEFRARQISMSRQRKEAAAEKKEGARQHRKQTSRIEGVDTAEESTGADLGGAESKDASDRGGQ
;
A
#
# COMPACT_ATOMS: atom_id res chain seq x y z
N MET A 1 -0.29 -47.60 -34.58
CA MET A 1 -0.26 -46.30 -35.29
C MET A 1 0.28 -45.25 -34.32
N ARG A 2 1.48 -44.71 -34.59
CA ARG A 2 2.24 -43.83 -33.68
C ARG A 2 1.92 -42.36 -34.02
N ARG A 3 1.55 -41.54 -33.02
CA ARG A 3 1.37 -40.09 -33.20
C ARG A 3 2.70 -39.38 -32.96
N VAL A 4 3.20 -38.68 -33.98
CA VAL A 4 4.38 -37.83 -33.90
C VAL A 4 3.92 -36.44 -33.46
N GLY A 5 4.42 -35.97 -32.32
CA GLY A 5 4.16 -34.62 -31.81
C GLY A 5 5.22 -33.65 -32.29
N SER A 6 4.81 -32.59 -32.99
CA SER A 6 5.67 -31.49 -33.40
C SER A 6 5.81 -30.49 -32.25
N ARG A 7 7.02 -30.31 -31.72
CA ARG A 7 7.38 -29.22 -30.81
C ARG A 7 7.87 -28.03 -31.62
N ALA A 8 7.08 -26.96 -31.68
CA ALA A 8 7.53 -25.66 -32.18
C ALA A 8 8.40 -24.98 -31.13
N TRP A 9 9.57 -24.48 -31.52
CA TRP A 9 10.45 -23.69 -30.67
C TRP A 9 10.11 -22.22 -30.90
N ALA A 10 9.67 -21.54 -29.84
CA ALA A 10 9.42 -20.10 -29.85
C ALA A 10 10.71 -19.37 -29.43
N LEU A 11 11.21 -18.48 -30.27
CA LEU A 11 12.30 -17.57 -29.94
C LEU A 11 11.76 -16.38 -29.13
N PRO A 12 12.44 -15.94 -28.06
CA PRO A 12 12.04 -14.73 -27.34
C PRO A 12 12.48 -13.47 -28.10
N ALA A 13 11.51 -12.60 -28.38
CA ALA A 13 11.73 -11.25 -28.88
C ALA A 13 12.13 -10.33 -27.71
N THR A 14 13.28 -9.66 -27.84
CA THR A 14 13.77 -8.64 -26.91
C THR A 14 13.10 -7.30 -27.21
N THR A 15 12.31 -6.80 -26.28
CA THR A 15 11.64 -5.49 -26.36
C THR A 15 12.50 -4.43 -25.66
N VAL A 16 13.01 -3.45 -26.42
CA VAL A 16 13.66 -2.25 -25.90
C VAL A 16 12.58 -1.24 -25.49
N ALA A 17 12.55 -0.87 -24.20
CA ALA A 17 11.66 0.15 -23.66
C ALA A 17 12.39 1.51 -23.60
N GLY A 18 11.97 2.45 -24.45
CA GLY A 18 12.42 3.84 -24.44
C GLY A 18 11.62 4.69 -23.45
N SER A 19 12.32 5.35 -22.54
CA SER A 19 11.77 6.34 -21.61
C SER A 19 11.52 7.67 -22.33
N ALA A 20 10.27 8.13 -22.38
CA ALA A 20 9.91 9.47 -22.82
C ALA A 20 9.56 10.36 -21.61
N LEU A 21 10.25 11.50 -21.54
CA LEU A 21 10.13 12.55 -20.54
C LEU A 21 8.76 13.25 -20.59
N VAL A 22 8.15 13.42 -19.41
CA VAL A 22 6.94 14.23 -19.21
C VAL A 22 7.36 15.69 -19.00
N ALA A 23 6.93 16.57 -19.91
CA ALA A 23 7.04 18.01 -19.76
C ALA A 23 5.91 18.53 -18.85
N HIS A 24 6.27 19.14 -17.72
CA HIS A 24 5.32 19.83 -16.85
C HIS A 24 5.02 21.24 -17.37
N GLY A 25 3.72 21.52 -17.45
CA GLY A 25 3.14 22.75 -17.96
C GLY A 25 3.46 24.00 -17.14
N LEU A 26 3.50 25.11 -17.89
CA LEU A 26 3.64 26.47 -17.42
C LEU A 26 2.35 26.89 -16.67
N ALA A 27 2.48 27.27 -15.40
CA ALA A 27 1.43 27.92 -14.64
C ALA A 27 1.70 29.43 -14.55
N SER A 28 0.66 30.20 -14.82
CA SER A 28 0.58 31.65 -14.90
C SER A 28 0.35 32.32 -13.51
N PRO A 29 0.35 33.66 -13.41
CA PRO A 29 0.96 34.41 -12.30
C PRO A 29 0.13 34.58 -11.03
N SER A 30 0.88 34.72 -9.93
CA SER A 30 0.47 34.99 -8.55
C SER A 30 -0.03 36.43 -8.36
N SER A 31 -1.28 36.60 -7.92
CA SER A 31 -1.80 37.84 -7.35
C SER A 31 -1.36 37.99 -5.89
N ALA A 32 -0.71 39.11 -5.57
CA ALA A 32 -0.32 39.48 -4.21
C ALA A 32 -1.51 40.06 -3.41
N PRO A 33 -1.53 39.84 -2.08
CA PRO A 33 -2.06 40.84 -1.17
C PRO A 33 -1.03 41.29 -0.12
N SER A 34 -1.07 42.59 0.16
CA SER A 34 -0.22 43.35 1.08
C SER A 34 -0.40 42.95 2.56
N PRO A 35 0.63 43.09 3.42
CA PRO A 35 0.53 42.80 4.84
C PRO A 35 -0.09 43.96 5.62
N SER A 36 -1.21 43.73 6.31
CA SER A 36 -1.72 44.63 7.36
C SER A 36 -1.24 44.15 8.73
N LEU A 37 -0.48 44.99 9.41
CA LEU A 37 0.02 44.84 10.77
C LEU A 37 -1.12 44.95 11.80
N CYS A 38 -1.30 43.92 12.65
CA CYS A 38 -1.98 44.02 13.96
C CYS A 38 -1.62 42.75 14.77
N SER A 39 -0.66 42.78 15.70
CA SER A 39 -0.73 43.20 17.11
C SER A 39 -1.45 42.23 18.08
N CYS A 40 -0.62 41.54 18.88
CA CYS A 40 -0.81 41.05 20.27
C CYS A 40 -1.76 39.86 20.61
N SER A 41 -1.20 38.68 20.88
CA SER A 41 -1.01 38.12 22.25
C SER A 41 -0.58 36.63 22.23
N PRO A 42 0.20 36.14 23.22
CA PRO A 42 0.83 34.82 23.18
C PRO A 42 -0.02 33.78 23.90
N VAL A 43 -0.64 32.86 23.14
CA VAL A 43 -1.23 31.65 23.70
C VAL A 43 -0.42 30.45 23.19
N LEU A 44 0.11 29.71 24.16
CA LEU A 44 0.83 28.46 24.04
C LEU A 44 0.12 27.48 23.09
N ALA A 45 0.57 27.46 21.84
CA ALA A 45 0.35 26.33 20.94
C ALA A 45 1.71 25.71 20.65
N GLN A 46 2.00 24.63 21.38
CA GLN A 46 3.12 23.74 21.12
C GLN A 46 2.86 23.01 19.79
N CYS A 47 3.04 23.72 18.68
CA CYS A 47 3.05 23.13 17.35
C CYS A 47 4.34 22.32 17.22
N ARG A 48 4.25 21.02 17.46
CA ARG A 48 5.23 20.05 16.99
C ARG A 48 5.24 20.07 15.46
N LEU A 49 5.99 21.02 14.91
CA LEU A 49 6.49 20.91 13.56
C LEU A 49 7.57 19.81 13.58
N HIS A 50 7.13 18.56 13.47
CA HIS A 50 7.93 17.55 12.79
C HIS A 50 7.88 17.87 11.29
N THR A 51 8.39 19.05 10.92
CA THR A 51 8.88 19.29 9.58
C THR A 51 10.09 18.39 9.46
N GLY A 52 9.89 17.26 8.78
CA GLY A 52 10.95 16.38 8.35
C GLY A 52 11.97 17.20 7.59
N CYS A 53 13.02 17.61 8.29
CA CYS A 53 14.30 17.94 7.69
C CYS A 53 14.88 16.63 7.16
N PHE A 54 14.29 16.10 6.08
CA PHE A 54 15.05 15.40 5.06
C PHE A 54 15.91 16.46 4.38
N LEU A 55 16.86 17.02 5.13
CA LEU A 55 18.10 17.48 4.53
C LEU A 55 18.64 16.20 3.91
N ALA A 56 18.42 16.07 2.60
CA ALA A 56 19.19 15.17 1.79
C ALA A 56 20.64 15.58 2.01
N CYS A 57 21.28 14.97 3.01
CA CYS A 57 22.70 14.99 3.21
C CYS A 57 23.29 14.29 1.99
N THR A 58 23.36 15.00 0.87
CA THR A 58 24.24 14.62 -0.22
C THR A 58 25.61 14.57 0.42
N ARG A 59 26.14 13.36 0.62
CA ARG A 59 27.51 13.17 1.06
C ARG A 59 28.37 13.94 0.06
N ILE A 60 28.92 15.07 0.49
CA ILE A 60 29.91 15.79 -0.29
C ILE A 60 31.12 14.87 -0.34
N VAL A 61 31.25 14.13 -1.44
CA VAL A 61 32.42 13.30 -1.70
C VAL A 61 33.51 14.24 -2.16
N PHE A 62 34.43 14.58 -1.26
CA PHE A 62 35.63 15.31 -1.65
C PHE A 62 36.47 14.43 -2.58
N PHE A 63 36.63 14.89 -3.82
CA PHE A 63 37.48 14.22 -4.80
C PHE A 63 38.94 14.47 -4.42
N ASP A 64 39.63 13.41 -4.00
CA ASP A 64 41.07 13.49 -3.71
C ASP A 64 41.83 13.58 -5.05
N LEU A 65 42.15 14.81 -5.45
CA LEU A 65 42.87 15.10 -6.69
C LEU A 65 44.21 14.38 -6.77
N ARG A 66 44.90 14.22 -5.63
CA ARG A 66 46.20 13.53 -5.56
C ARG A 66 46.05 12.04 -5.84
N LYS A 67 45.01 11.40 -5.26
CA LYS A 67 44.71 9.99 -5.56
C LYS A 67 44.37 9.79 -7.04
N ARG A 68 43.52 10.64 -7.60
CA ARG A 68 43.13 10.59 -9.02
C ARG A 68 44.34 10.77 -9.95
N GLU A 69 45.26 11.66 -9.60
CA GLU A 69 46.48 11.88 -10.38
C GLU A 69 47.42 10.67 -10.31
N MET A 70 47.62 10.09 -9.11
CA MET A 70 48.42 8.88 -8.92
C MET A 70 47.82 7.68 -9.66
N GLU A 71 46.51 7.53 -9.62
CA GLU A 71 45.77 6.52 -10.36
C GLU A 71 45.95 6.69 -11.88
N LYS A 72 45.93 7.92 -12.38
CA LYS A 72 46.20 8.22 -13.80
C LYS A 72 47.63 7.87 -14.21
N ARG A 73 48.63 8.09 -13.34
CA ARG A 73 50.02 7.66 -13.59
C ARG A 73 50.12 6.14 -13.61
N ARG A 74 49.50 5.47 -12.63
CA ARG A 74 49.45 4.01 -12.56
C ARG A 74 48.80 3.39 -13.81
N LEU A 75 47.71 3.97 -14.30
CA LEU A 75 47.06 3.49 -15.55
C LEU A 75 47.97 3.63 -16.77
N ARG A 76 48.72 4.74 -16.88
CA ARG A 76 49.69 4.92 -17.97
C ARG A 76 50.87 3.95 -17.89
N GLU A 77 51.28 3.59 -16.68
CA GLU A 77 52.32 2.60 -16.45
C GLU A 77 51.86 1.19 -16.84
N LEU A 78 50.60 0.83 -16.52
CA LEU A 78 49.98 -0.43 -16.95
C LEU A 78 49.79 -0.49 -18.46
N GLU A 79 49.27 0.58 -19.08
CA GLU A 79 49.12 0.71 -20.54
C GLU A 79 50.48 0.60 -21.25
N LYS A 80 51.53 1.23 -20.70
CA LYS A 80 52.90 1.13 -21.22
C LYS A 80 53.52 -0.26 -21.04
N ALA A 81 53.12 -0.98 -19.98
CA ALA A 81 53.53 -2.37 -19.77
C ALA A 81 52.75 -3.36 -20.66
N GLY A 82 51.73 -2.90 -21.39
CA GLY A 82 50.85 -3.76 -22.18
C GLY A 82 49.94 -4.64 -21.33
N ILE A 83 49.71 -4.27 -20.07
CA ILE A 83 48.82 -4.96 -19.14
C ILE A 83 47.51 -4.18 -19.14
N ASP A 84 46.50 -4.66 -19.88
CA ASP A 84 45.17 -4.05 -19.82
C ASP A 84 44.49 -4.49 -18.51
N PRO A 85 44.12 -3.58 -17.60
CA PRO A 85 43.35 -3.94 -16.41
C PRO A 85 41.96 -4.52 -16.72
N GLY A 86 41.52 -4.50 -17.98
CA GLY A 86 40.30 -5.16 -18.47
C GLY A 86 40.53 -6.45 -19.27
N ASP A 87 41.78 -6.92 -19.45
CA ASP A 87 42.04 -8.17 -20.14
C ASP A 87 41.62 -9.36 -19.24
N GLU A 88 40.56 -10.04 -19.65
CA GLU A 88 40.12 -11.31 -19.04
C GLU A 88 41.19 -12.42 -19.19
N ASP A 89 42.15 -12.22 -20.09
CA ASP A 89 43.30 -13.10 -20.34
C ASP A 89 44.33 -13.10 -19.19
N ASP A 90 44.33 -12.08 -18.33
CA ASP A 90 45.17 -11.99 -17.12
C ASP A 90 44.50 -12.56 -15.86
N ALA A 91 43.28 -13.11 -15.99
CA ALA A 91 42.67 -13.86 -14.90
C ALA A 91 43.53 -15.10 -14.61
N PRO A 92 43.87 -15.38 -13.34
CA PRO A 92 44.62 -16.58 -13.01
C PRO A 92 43.82 -17.79 -13.52
N TRP A 93 44.42 -18.61 -14.38
CA TRP A 93 43.78 -19.84 -14.85
C TRP A 93 43.40 -20.70 -13.63
N ILE A 94 42.10 -20.86 -13.40
CA ILE A 94 41.56 -21.72 -12.35
C ILE A 94 41.42 -23.12 -12.94
N ALA A 95 41.88 -24.15 -12.23
CA ALA A 95 41.70 -25.52 -12.68
C ALA A 95 40.19 -25.83 -12.81
N PRO A 96 39.73 -26.58 -13.82
CA PRO A 96 38.30 -26.87 -13.99
C PRO A 96 37.60 -27.44 -12.75
N GLU A 97 38.32 -28.25 -11.96
CA GLU A 97 37.81 -28.81 -10.69
C GLU A 97 37.70 -27.75 -9.58
N GLU A 98 38.59 -26.77 -9.55
CA GLU A 98 38.53 -25.65 -8.60
C GLU A 98 37.43 -24.65 -8.98
N GLN A 99 37.22 -24.44 -10.29
CA GLN A 99 36.12 -23.61 -10.79
C GLN A 99 34.77 -24.19 -10.38
N GLN A 100 34.58 -25.50 -10.50
CA GLN A 100 33.35 -26.15 -10.07
C GLN A 100 33.08 -25.95 -8.57
N ARG A 101 34.11 -26.05 -7.72
CA ARG A 101 33.95 -25.79 -6.28
C ARG A 101 33.58 -24.35 -5.97
N LEU A 102 34.14 -23.40 -6.71
CA LEU A 102 33.81 -21.98 -6.55
C LEU A 102 32.39 -21.66 -7.02
N ASP A 103 31.97 -22.24 -8.14
CA ASP A 103 30.64 -22.06 -8.69
C ASP A 103 29.57 -22.63 -7.74
N GLU A 104 29.82 -23.80 -7.14
CA GLU A 104 28.95 -24.40 -6.12
C GLU A 104 28.85 -23.52 -4.85
N GLU A 105 29.97 -23.01 -4.33
CA GLU A 105 29.96 -22.11 -3.16
C GLU A 105 29.27 -20.77 -3.46
N GLU A 106 29.48 -20.21 -4.66
CA GLU A 106 28.82 -18.97 -5.06
C GLU A 106 27.31 -19.18 -5.24
N GLU A 107 26.89 -20.32 -5.78
CA GLU A 107 25.48 -20.70 -5.88
C GLU A 107 24.84 -20.81 -4.49
N GLU A 108 25.51 -21.40 -3.50
CA GLU A 108 25.02 -21.44 -2.13
C GLU A 108 24.82 -20.05 -1.53
N ARG A 109 25.76 -19.12 -1.77
CA ARG A 109 25.60 -17.73 -1.30
C ARG A 109 24.43 -17.04 -1.97
N ARG A 110 24.26 -17.24 -3.28
CA ARG A 110 23.13 -16.68 -4.04
C ARG A 110 21.82 -17.27 -3.54
N ALA A 111 21.74 -18.58 -3.34
CA ALA A 111 20.57 -19.27 -2.81
C ALA A 111 20.18 -18.75 -1.41
N MET A 112 21.13 -18.54 -0.51
CA MET A 112 20.86 -17.98 0.82
C MET A 112 20.28 -16.56 0.74
N LEU A 113 20.83 -15.70 -0.11
CA LEU A 113 20.32 -14.34 -0.31
C LEU A 113 18.93 -14.34 -0.94
N GLU A 114 18.69 -15.23 -1.89
CA GLU A 114 17.38 -15.43 -2.50
C GLU A 114 16.36 -15.96 -1.50
N GLU A 115 16.74 -16.89 -0.63
CA GLU A 115 15.88 -17.37 0.45
C GLU A 115 15.54 -16.24 1.43
N GLN A 116 16.50 -15.41 1.82
CA GLN A 116 16.23 -14.23 2.65
C GLN A 116 15.25 -13.27 1.98
N ARG A 117 15.43 -13.02 0.68
CA ARG A 117 14.52 -12.17 -0.10
C ARG A 117 13.12 -12.78 -0.16
N GLN A 118 13.01 -14.09 -0.42
CA GLN A 118 11.75 -14.80 -0.46
C GLN A 118 11.06 -14.82 0.91
N ALA A 119 11.80 -15.03 2.00
CA ALA A 119 11.30 -14.98 3.37
C ALA A 119 10.69 -13.62 3.71
N LEU A 120 11.34 -12.51 3.31
CA LEU A 120 10.79 -11.17 3.51
C LEU A 120 9.50 -10.95 2.71
N MET A 121 9.45 -11.40 1.46
CA MET A 121 8.24 -11.30 0.63
C MET A 121 7.10 -12.16 1.20
N LYS A 122 7.42 -13.35 1.70
CA LYS A 122 6.46 -14.26 2.34
C LYS A 122 5.90 -13.66 3.62
N LYS A 123 6.74 -13.10 4.51
CA LYS A 123 6.29 -12.42 5.73
C LYS A 123 5.32 -11.28 5.41
N ARG A 124 5.62 -10.48 4.39
CA ARG A 124 4.73 -9.40 3.93
C ARG A 124 3.37 -9.94 3.45
N ALA A 125 3.39 -11.02 2.67
CA ALA A 125 2.17 -11.67 2.20
C ALA A 125 1.33 -12.22 3.35
N GLU A 126 1.96 -12.88 4.33
CA GLU A 126 1.29 -13.40 5.54
C GLU A 126 0.64 -12.27 6.34
N GLU A 127 1.37 -11.20 6.64
CA GLU A 127 0.83 -10.03 7.34
C GLU A 127 -0.39 -9.42 6.63
N ASP A 128 -0.33 -9.31 5.29
CA ASP A 128 -1.43 -8.77 4.50
C ASP A 128 -2.65 -9.70 4.50
N THR A 129 -2.45 -11.03 4.47
CA THR A 129 -3.56 -11.98 4.62
C THR A 129 -4.22 -11.86 5.99
N VAL A 130 -3.44 -11.71 7.06
CA VAL A 130 -3.95 -11.49 8.43
C VAL A 130 -4.72 -10.17 8.52
N LYS A 131 -4.20 -9.08 7.94
CA LYS A 131 -4.91 -7.78 7.90
C LYS A 131 -6.25 -7.90 7.15
N ARG A 132 -6.26 -8.60 6.01
CA ARG A 132 -7.48 -8.86 5.23
C ARG A 132 -8.50 -9.68 6.02
N GLN A 133 -8.05 -10.71 6.75
CA GLN A 133 -8.91 -11.52 7.61
C GLN A 133 -9.51 -10.69 8.74
N LYS A 134 -8.69 -9.93 9.48
CA LYS A 134 -9.15 -9.03 10.55
C LYS A 134 -10.15 -7.99 10.03
N PHE A 135 -9.94 -7.45 8.84
CA PHE A 135 -10.89 -6.51 8.24
C PHE A 135 -12.22 -7.19 7.87
N LYS A 136 -12.17 -8.41 7.32
CA LYS A 136 -13.39 -9.20 7.05
C LYS A 136 -14.17 -9.50 8.33
N GLU A 137 -13.48 -9.91 9.40
CA GLU A 137 -14.09 -10.14 10.71
C GLU A 137 -14.71 -8.87 11.30
N PHE A 138 -13.98 -7.75 11.22
CA PHE A 138 -14.50 -6.46 11.67
C PHE A 138 -15.77 -6.06 10.92
N ARG A 139 -15.79 -6.22 9.59
CA ARG A 139 -16.97 -5.95 8.77
C ARG A 139 -18.13 -6.91 9.09
N ALA A 140 -17.84 -8.20 9.25
CA ALA A 140 -18.82 -9.19 9.67
C ALA A 140 -19.42 -8.85 11.05
N ARG A 141 -18.58 -8.40 11.99
CA ARG A 141 -19.03 -7.95 13.32
C ARG A 141 -19.92 -6.72 13.24
N GLN A 142 -19.60 -5.73 12.41
CA GLN A 142 -20.47 -4.58 12.19
C GLN A 142 -21.84 -4.99 11.62
N ILE A 143 -21.86 -5.87 10.62
CA ILE A 143 -23.10 -6.38 10.03
C ILE A 143 -23.91 -7.16 11.08
N SER A 144 -23.26 -8.02 11.85
CA SER A 144 -23.89 -8.80 12.92
C SER A 144 -24.52 -7.89 13.99
N MET A 145 -23.78 -6.91 14.50
CA MET A 145 -24.33 -5.94 15.47
C MET A 145 -25.50 -5.14 14.89
N SER A 146 -25.44 -4.77 13.61
CA SER A 146 -26.54 -4.09 12.94
C SER A 146 -27.79 -4.98 12.84
N ARG A 147 -27.61 -6.27 12.51
CA ARG A 147 -28.70 -7.25 12.47
C ARG A 147 -29.32 -7.47 13.85
N GLN A 148 -28.50 -7.69 14.88
CA GLN A 148 -28.97 -7.85 16.26
C GLN A 148 -29.81 -6.65 16.74
N ARG A 149 -29.40 -5.41 16.40
CA ARG A 149 -30.19 -4.21 16.72
C ARG A 149 -31.54 -4.21 16.02
N LYS A 150 -31.59 -4.65 14.76
CA LYS A 150 -32.84 -4.75 13.99
C LYS A 150 -33.74 -5.86 14.52
N GLU A 151 -33.16 -7.01 14.86
CA GLU A 151 -33.86 -8.16 15.43
C GLU A 151 -34.47 -7.81 16.80
N ALA A 152 -33.69 -7.21 17.71
CA ALA A 152 -34.22 -6.76 19.01
C ALA A 152 -35.34 -5.70 18.88
N ALA A 153 -35.23 -4.80 17.90
CA ALA A 153 -36.29 -3.84 17.61
C ALA A 153 -37.54 -4.50 17.02
N ALA A 154 -37.37 -5.55 16.20
CA ALA A 154 -38.47 -6.33 15.66
C ALA A 154 -39.15 -7.17 16.75
N GLU A 155 -38.39 -7.84 17.61
CA GLU A 155 -38.89 -8.63 18.74
C GLU A 155 -39.66 -7.74 19.73
N LYS A 156 -39.15 -6.54 20.05
CA LYS A 156 -39.89 -5.59 20.89
C LYS A 156 -41.23 -5.16 20.26
N LYS A 157 -41.26 -4.94 18.93
CA LYS A 157 -42.49 -4.62 18.21
C LYS A 157 -43.45 -5.82 18.16
N GLU A 158 -42.93 -7.03 18.02
CA GLU A 158 -43.73 -8.25 18.04
C GLU A 158 -44.31 -8.53 19.43
N GLY A 159 -43.49 -8.44 20.49
CA GLY A 159 -43.93 -8.54 21.87
C GLY A 159 -45.02 -7.51 22.20
N ALA A 160 -44.88 -6.26 21.74
CA ALA A 160 -45.92 -5.25 21.90
C ALA A 160 -47.24 -5.62 21.17
N ARG A 161 -47.16 -6.23 19.97
CA ARG A 161 -48.34 -6.73 19.25
C ARG A 161 -48.99 -7.92 19.97
N GLN A 162 -48.18 -8.84 20.50
CA GLN A 162 -48.67 -9.99 21.26
C GLN A 162 -49.34 -9.54 22.57
N HIS A 163 -48.73 -8.62 23.31
CA HIS A 163 -49.30 -8.03 24.52
C HIS A 163 -50.65 -7.35 24.25
N ARG A 164 -50.75 -6.53 23.18
CA ARG A 164 -52.02 -5.89 22.77
C ARG A 164 -53.12 -6.91 22.49
N LYS A 165 -52.79 -8.04 21.84
CA LYS A 165 -53.77 -9.10 21.58
C LYS A 165 -54.23 -9.79 22.87
N GLN A 166 -53.32 -9.99 23.83
CA GLN A 166 -53.67 -10.61 25.12
C GLN A 166 -54.54 -9.69 25.98
N THR A 167 -54.24 -8.39 26.06
CA THR A 167 -55.08 -7.45 26.81
C THR A 167 -56.45 -7.23 26.17
N SER A 168 -56.52 -7.16 24.82
CA SER A 168 -57.80 -7.01 24.11
C SER A 168 -58.76 -8.20 24.28
N ARG A 169 -58.26 -9.38 24.68
CA ARG A 169 -59.09 -10.56 24.91
C ARG A 169 -59.76 -10.54 26.30
N ILE A 170 -59.27 -9.72 27.23
CA ILE A 170 -59.80 -9.62 28.60
C ILE A 170 -60.79 -8.44 28.71
N GLU A 171 -60.66 -7.40 27.88
CA GLU A 171 -61.56 -6.23 27.86
C GLU A 171 -62.75 -6.37 26.88
N GLY A 172 -63.15 -7.61 26.54
CA GLY A 172 -64.28 -7.90 25.65
C GLY A 172 -65.64 -8.02 26.34
N VAL A 173 -65.73 -7.74 27.65
CA VAL A 173 -66.98 -7.60 28.39
C VAL A 173 -66.94 -6.23 29.05
N ASP A 174 -67.82 -5.35 28.59
CA ASP A 174 -68.16 -4.04 29.19
C ASP A 174 -67.19 -2.88 29.01
N THR A 175 -67.08 -2.30 27.80
CA THR A 175 -67.18 -0.84 27.63
C THR A 175 -67.35 -0.45 26.15
N ALA A 176 -68.60 -0.22 25.75
CA ALA A 176 -68.90 0.77 24.72
C ALA A 176 -68.89 2.13 25.43
N GLU A 177 -68.08 3.08 24.95
CA GLU A 177 -68.31 4.54 24.97
C GLU A 177 -67.19 5.21 24.15
N GLU A 178 -67.62 5.71 22.99
CA GLU A 178 -67.26 6.98 22.35
C GLU A 178 -65.99 7.72 22.83
N SER A 179 -64.98 7.86 21.94
CA SER A 179 -64.32 9.16 21.79
C SER A 179 -63.70 9.35 20.40
N THR A 180 -64.11 10.46 19.82
CA THR A 180 -63.63 11.12 18.61
C THR A 180 -62.34 11.92 18.91
N GLY A 181 -61.42 11.98 17.94
CA GLY A 181 -60.22 12.84 18.00
C GLY A 181 -59.05 12.21 17.24
N ALA A 182 -58.89 12.49 15.95
CA ALA A 182 -58.13 13.61 15.40
C ALA A 182 -56.60 13.41 15.46
N ASP A 183 -55.99 13.63 14.29
CA ASP A 183 -54.72 14.35 14.10
C ASP A 183 -53.46 13.56 13.66
N LEU A 184 -53.19 13.73 12.36
CA LEU A 184 -51.93 14.04 11.65
C LEU A 184 -50.64 13.25 11.92
N GLY A 185 -49.99 12.89 10.80
CA GLY A 185 -48.52 12.73 10.78
C GLY A 185 -47.99 11.71 9.80
N GLY A 186 -48.28 11.86 8.50
CA GLY A 186 -47.47 11.22 7.47
C GLY A 186 -46.06 11.80 7.48
N ALA A 187 -45.05 10.98 7.74
CA ALA A 187 -43.65 11.35 7.59
C ALA A 187 -43.03 10.49 6.49
N GLU A 188 -42.82 11.15 5.35
CA GLU A 188 -42.12 10.65 4.17
C GLU A 188 -40.73 10.11 4.53
N SER A 189 -40.46 8.88 4.12
CA SER A 189 -39.12 8.30 4.05
C SER A 189 -38.37 8.90 2.86
N LYS A 190 -37.53 9.90 3.10
CA LYS A 190 -36.59 10.44 2.10
C LYS A 190 -35.31 9.59 2.11
N ASP A 191 -35.31 8.58 1.25
CA ASP A 191 -34.13 7.78 0.90
C ASP A 191 -33.20 8.64 0.03
N ALA A 192 -32.12 9.16 0.62
CA ALA A 192 -31.04 9.82 -0.10
C ALA A 192 -29.83 8.88 -0.14
N SER A 193 -29.81 8.05 -1.17
CA SER A 193 -28.65 7.24 -1.56
C SER A 193 -27.61 8.15 -2.23
N ASP A 194 -26.71 8.73 -1.44
CA ASP A 194 -25.50 9.37 -1.96
C ASP A 194 -24.35 8.35 -2.02
N ARG A 195 -24.11 7.81 -3.21
CA ARG A 195 -22.93 7.01 -3.56
C ARG A 195 -21.93 7.92 -4.26
N GLY A 196 -21.08 8.59 -3.49
CA GLY A 196 -19.88 9.25 -3.99
C GLY A 196 -18.63 8.48 -3.58
N GLY A 197 -18.23 7.50 -4.39
CA GLY A 197 -16.91 6.87 -4.29
C GLY A 197 -16.02 7.41 -5.41
N GLN A 198 -14.98 8.15 -5.04
CA GLN A 198 -13.76 8.34 -5.84
C GLN A 198 -12.65 7.48 -5.23
#